data_AF-R0IPD1-F1
#
_entry.id   AF-R0IPD1-F1
#
_cell.length_a   1.000
_cell.length_b   1.000
_cell.length_c   1.000
_cell.angle_alpha   90.00
_cell.angle_beta   90.00
_cell.angle_gamma   90.00
#
_symmetry.space_group_name_H-M   'P 1'
#
loop_
_entity.id
_entity.type
_entity.pdbx_description
1 polymer ?
#
loop_
_entity_poly.entity_id
_entity_poly.type
_entity_poly.pdbx_seq_one_letter_code
_entity_poly.pdbx_strand_id
1 'polypeptide(L)'
;MEVATATQTRAEGTPHPHPPDEAAATSTTTTTTTTTTASTAPQTRIAHTLTACCRCRTRKTRCDPGLPRCGPCERTNSHCEYYDPAKGRKIPRNYVVHLQQKVRLLEKQLADLERDDVEPDAEDVMRGAATVRVQDSDESKFLGPSSGITITRLVMQLAKQFTESKSISEIVPHARAKDIKDTFTQEDQRPTSKVYPIVSDVAAEELPSRDVTNLLVELFYCKG
;
A
#
# COMPACT_ATOMS: atom_id res chain seq x y z
N MET A 1 64.66 31.19 36.91
CA MET A 1 65.04 31.31 35.49
C MET A 1 64.33 30.18 34.76
N GLU A 2 63.12 30.45 34.27
CA GLU A 2 62.87 31.00 32.90
C GLU A 2 62.99 29.85 31.87
N VAL A 3 62.08 29.61 30.92
CA VAL A 3 60.90 30.31 30.40
C VAL A 3 60.07 29.30 29.59
N ALA A 4 58.80 29.64 29.37
CA ALA A 4 57.85 28.97 28.48
C ALA A 4 58.25 29.02 26.99
N THR A 5 57.63 28.19 26.15
CA THR A 5 57.06 28.62 24.85
C THR A 5 56.09 27.58 24.28
N ALA A 6 54.93 28.07 23.86
CA ALA A 6 53.92 27.36 23.08
C ALA A 6 54.25 27.43 21.59
N THR A 7 53.72 26.50 20.79
CA THR A 7 53.46 26.74 19.37
C THR A 7 52.27 25.93 18.88
N GLN A 8 51.51 26.60 18.03
CA GLN A 8 50.15 26.34 17.60
C GLN A 8 50.19 26.10 16.08
N THR A 9 49.40 25.17 15.53
CA THR A 9 49.22 25.08 14.06
C THR A 9 47.87 24.49 13.66
N ARG A 10 46.94 25.43 13.38
CA ARG A 10 45.97 25.57 12.28
C ARG A 10 45.54 24.37 11.39
N ALA A 11 44.25 24.09 11.49
CA ALA A 11 43.18 23.81 10.51
C ALA A 11 43.43 23.68 8.99
N GLU A 12 42.90 22.57 8.43
CA GLU A 12 42.27 22.38 7.11
C GLU A 12 41.20 21.27 7.31
N GLY A 13 39.96 21.23 6.82
CA GLY A 13 39.23 21.92 5.77
C GLY A 13 38.20 20.92 5.24
N THR A 14 36.99 20.89 5.81
CA THR A 14 35.92 19.93 5.48
C THR A 14 35.18 20.34 4.20
N PRO A 15 34.96 19.46 3.21
CA PRO A 15 34.16 19.81 2.03
C PRO A 15 32.66 19.55 2.28
N HIS A 16 31.85 20.61 2.07
CA HIS A 16 30.40 20.56 1.95
C HIS A 16 29.95 19.93 0.62
N PRO A 17 28.84 19.17 0.58
CA PRO A 17 28.19 18.77 -0.67
C PRO A 17 27.18 19.85 -1.14
N HIS A 18 27.35 20.31 -2.37
CA HIS A 18 26.34 21.08 -3.12
C HIS A 18 25.35 20.13 -3.83
N PRO A 19 24.05 20.45 -3.89
CA PRO A 19 23.09 19.78 -4.77
C PRO A 19 23.13 20.38 -6.18
N PRO A 20 22.89 19.60 -7.26
CA PRO A 20 22.72 20.16 -8.59
C PRO A 20 21.27 20.56 -8.87
N ASP A 21 21.16 21.71 -9.53
CA ASP A 21 19.98 22.45 -9.94
C ASP A 21 18.99 21.71 -10.85
N GLU A 22 17.72 22.07 -10.65
CA GLU A 22 16.65 21.98 -11.63
C GLU A 22 16.97 22.84 -12.87
N ALA A 23 16.93 22.21 -14.05
CA ALA A 23 16.83 22.93 -15.31
C ALA A 23 15.62 22.40 -16.09
N ALA A 24 14.61 23.25 -16.17
CA ALA A 24 13.44 23.11 -17.01
C ALA A 24 13.83 23.11 -18.49
N ALA A 25 13.28 22.17 -19.27
CA ALA A 25 13.17 22.29 -20.71
C ALA A 25 11.84 21.69 -21.17
N THR A 26 10.92 22.60 -21.49
CA THR A 26 9.64 22.39 -22.18
C THR A 26 9.88 21.86 -23.59
N SER A 27 9.14 20.82 -24.01
CA SER A 27 8.89 20.54 -25.42
C SER A 27 7.59 19.75 -25.61
N THR A 28 6.63 20.46 -26.19
CA THR A 28 5.38 20.07 -26.82
C THR A 28 5.55 18.86 -27.77
N THR A 29 4.55 17.97 -27.88
CA THR A 29 3.68 17.76 -29.08
C THR A 29 3.02 16.36 -29.09
N THR A 30 1.71 16.38 -29.39
CA THR A 30 0.91 15.36 -30.11
C THR A 30 0.41 14.09 -29.41
N THR A 31 -0.88 14.17 -29.06
CA THR A 31 -1.89 13.12 -29.15
C THR A 31 -1.86 12.39 -30.50
N THR A 32 -1.75 11.06 -30.50
CA THR A 32 -2.40 10.22 -31.53
C THR A 32 -2.76 8.85 -30.95
N THR A 33 -4.06 8.58 -30.99
CA THR A 33 -4.77 7.36 -30.63
C THR A 33 -4.47 6.23 -31.62
N THR A 34 -4.08 5.04 -31.14
CA THR A 34 -4.37 3.75 -31.83
C THR A 34 -4.19 2.54 -30.89
N THR A 35 -5.31 1.91 -30.56
CA THR A 35 -5.61 0.46 -30.57
C THR A 35 -4.79 -0.53 -29.73
N THR A 36 -5.46 -1.03 -28.68
CA THR A 36 -5.58 -2.41 -28.16
C THR A 36 -4.62 -3.49 -28.69
N THR A 37 -3.76 -4.06 -27.82
CA THR A 37 -3.76 -5.47 -27.35
C THR A 37 -2.41 -5.89 -26.73
N ALA A 38 -2.50 -6.62 -25.61
CA ALA A 38 -1.50 -7.49 -24.99
C ALA A 38 -0.18 -6.89 -24.46
N SER A 39 -0.18 -6.68 -23.15
CA SER A 39 0.96 -6.44 -22.27
C SER A 39 2.07 -7.49 -22.42
N THR A 40 3.17 -7.12 -23.09
CA THR A 40 4.49 -7.71 -22.85
C THR A 40 5.46 -6.57 -22.56
N ALA A 41 5.87 -6.47 -21.29
CA ALA A 41 6.83 -5.48 -20.80
C ALA A 41 8.21 -5.60 -21.54
N PRO A 42 9.09 -4.59 -21.45
CA PRO A 42 9.98 -4.13 -22.52
C PRO A 42 11.27 -4.98 -22.65
N GLN A 43 11.16 -6.21 -23.15
CA GLN A 43 12.35 -7.00 -23.49
C GLN A 43 13.13 -6.40 -24.69
N THR A 44 12.46 -5.60 -25.52
CA THR A 44 13.01 -5.01 -26.74
C THR A 44 13.96 -3.83 -26.46
N ARG A 45 13.73 -3.04 -25.40
CA ARG A 45 14.52 -1.83 -25.13
C ARG A 45 15.99 -2.12 -24.81
N ILE A 46 16.27 -3.20 -24.09
CA ILE A 46 17.64 -3.60 -23.74
C ILE A 46 18.40 -4.09 -24.98
N ALA A 47 17.70 -4.74 -25.91
CA ALA A 47 18.34 -5.30 -27.11
C ALA A 47 18.96 -4.20 -27.99
N HIS A 48 18.32 -3.04 -28.11
CA HIS A 48 18.76 -1.93 -28.95
C HIS A 48 19.96 -1.14 -28.41
N THR A 49 20.33 -1.29 -27.13
CA THR A 49 21.48 -0.62 -26.51
C THR A 49 22.74 -1.50 -26.44
N LEU A 50 22.65 -2.77 -26.87
CA LEU A 50 23.77 -3.69 -26.81
C LEU A 50 24.86 -3.31 -27.82
N THR A 51 26.09 -3.16 -27.31
CA THR A 51 27.25 -2.91 -28.15
C THR A 51 27.50 -4.05 -29.13
N ALA A 52 28.09 -3.73 -30.29
CA ALA A 52 28.47 -4.75 -31.26
C ALA A 52 29.45 -5.77 -30.64
N CYS A 53 29.21 -7.06 -30.87
CA CYS A 53 30.05 -8.14 -30.34
C CYS A 53 31.48 -8.11 -30.93
N CYS A 54 32.43 -8.72 -30.22
CA CYS A 54 33.85 -8.73 -30.59
C CYS A 54 34.08 -9.23 -32.02
N ARG A 55 33.43 -10.33 -32.42
CA ARG A 55 33.61 -10.91 -33.75
C ARG A 55 33.09 -10.00 -34.87
N CYS A 56 31.92 -9.38 -34.69
CA CYS A 56 31.39 -8.42 -35.66
C CYS A 56 32.26 -7.17 -35.75
N ARG A 57 32.85 -6.72 -34.63
CA ARG A 57 33.84 -5.63 -34.62
C ARG A 57 35.10 -6.01 -35.41
N THR A 58 35.70 -7.17 -35.13
CA THR A 58 36.90 -7.64 -35.85
C THR A 58 36.65 -7.80 -37.35
N ARG A 59 35.46 -8.27 -37.74
CA ARG A 59 35.08 -8.45 -39.15
C ARG A 59 34.54 -7.17 -39.81
N LYS A 60 34.38 -6.08 -39.07
CA LYS A 60 33.78 -4.83 -39.54
C LYS A 60 32.40 -5.02 -40.20
N THR A 61 31.57 -5.90 -39.64
CA THR A 61 30.22 -6.22 -40.13
C THR A 61 29.14 -5.69 -39.19
N ARG A 62 27.95 -5.39 -39.70
CA ARG A 62 26.79 -5.01 -38.87
C ARG A 62 26.48 -6.10 -37.84
N CYS A 63 26.32 -5.71 -36.58
CA CYS A 63 25.93 -6.59 -35.48
C CYS A 63 24.46 -6.32 -35.12
N ASP A 64 23.63 -7.35 -35.18
CA ASP A 64 22.22 -7.21 -34.80
C ASP A 64 22.04 -7.22 -33.27
N PRO A 65 20.94 -6.61 -32.77
CA PRO A 65 20.60 -6.58 -31.35
C PRO A 65 20.10 -7.92 -30.78
N GLY A 66 19.95 -8.96 -31.61
CA GLY A 66 19.41 -10.27 -31.22
C GLY A 66 20.05 -10.91 -29.99
N LEU A 67 19.21 -11.54 -29.17
CA LEU A 67 19.54 -12.33 -27.99
C LEU A 67 19.03 -13.76 -28.22
N PRO A 68 19.79 -14.81 -27.85
CA PRO A 68 21.05 -14.82 -27.09
C PRO A 68 22.32 -14.55 -27.92
N ARG A 69 22.23 -14.52 -29.26
CA ARG A 69 23.33 -14.23 -30.18
C ARG A 69 22.86 -13.26 -31.26
N CYS A 70 23.78 -12.51 -31.88
CA CYS A 70 23.44 -11.76 -33.09
C CYS A 70 23.33 -12.69 -34.31
N GLY A 71 22.54 -12.30 -35.31
CA GLY A 71 22.30 -13.09 -36.53
C GLY A 71 23.56 -13.57 -37.25
N PRO A 72 24.62 -12.77 -37.42
CA PRO A 72 25.87 -13.24 -38.02
C PRO A 72 26.57 -14.34 -37.20
N CYS A 73 26.58 -14.21 -35.88
CA CYS A 73 27.19 -15.20 -34.99
C CYS A 73 26.39 -16.49 -34.91
N GLU A 74 25.07 -16.38 -34.97
CA GLU A 74 24.16 -17.53 -35.01
C GLU A 74 24.32 -18.35 -36.29
N ARG A 75 24.28 -17.73 -37.47
CA ARG A 75 24.39 -18.43 -38.77
C ARG A 75 25.68 -19.22 -38.94
N THR A 76 26.73 -18.82 -38.23
CA THR A 76 28.06 -19.44 -38.32
C THR A 76 28.43 -20.19 -37.04
N ASN A 77 27.48 -20.35 -36.13
CA ASN A 77 27.61 -21.06 -34.86
C ASN A 77 28.86 -20.66 -34.04
N SER A 78 29.25 -19.38 -34.10
CA SER A 78 30.39 -18.90 -33.32
C SER A 78 29.96 -18.41 -31.94
N HIS A 79 30.93 -18.33 -31.02
CA HIS A 79 30.74 -17.56 -29.80
C HIS A 79 30.41 -16.08 -30.12
N CYS A 80 29.43 -15.55 -29.39
CA CYS A 80 28.98 -14.17 -29.48
C CYS A 80 29.24 -13.52 -28.12
N GLU A 81 30.30 -12.74 -28.04
CA GLU A 81 30.83 -12.17 -26.80
C GLU A 81 31.14 -10.69 -26.97
N TYR A 82 31.01 -9.92 -25.89
CA TYR A 82 31.44 -8.52 -25.80
C TYR A 82 32.60 -8.40 -24.81
N TYR A 83 33.48 -7.44 -25.04
CA TYR A 83 34.57 -7.13 -24.13
C TYR A 83 34.12 -6.04 -23.16
N ASP A 84 34.15 -6.34 -21.87
CA ASP A 84 33.85 -5.39 -20.81
C ASP A 84 35.16 -4.76 -20.31
N PRO A 85 35.45 -3.48 -20.64
CA PRO A 85 36.69 -2.83 -20.22
C PRO A 85 36.77 -2.61 -18.72
N ALA A 86 35.65 -2.50 -18.00
CA ALA A 86 35.63 -2.32 -16.55
C ALA A 86 36.05 -3.61 -15.82
N LYS A 87 35.71 -4.77 -16.38
CA LYS A 87 36.03 -6.09 -15.81
C LYS A 87 37.22 -6.78 -16.47
N GLY A 88 37.78 -6.19 -17.53
CA GLY A 88 38.90 -6.73 -18.30
C GLY A 88 38.63 -8.12 -18.91
N ARG A 89 37.36 -8.49 -19.12
CA ARG A 89 37.00 -9.87 -19.55
C ARG A 89 35.95 -9.87 -20.64
N LYS A 90 35.92 -10.97 -21.38
CA LYS A 90 34.88 -11.23 -22.37
C LYS A 90 33.65 -11.84 -21.70
N ILE A 91 32.48 -11.33 -22.05
CA ILE A 91 31.20 -11.78 -21.50
C ILE A 91 30.34 -12.28 -22.66
N PRO A 92 29.82 -13.53 -22.59
CA PRO A 92 28.99 -14.07 -23.65
C PRO A 92 27.63 -13.35 -23.65
N ARG A 93 27.11 -13.07 -24.84
CA ARG A 93 25.82 -12.37 -25.01
C ARG A 93 24.63 -13.17 -24.45
N ASN A 94 24.75 -14.50 -24.43
CA ASN A 94 23.78 -15.38 -23.77
C ASN A 94 23.64 -15.07 -22.26
N TYR A 95 24.69 -14.56 -21.61
CA TYR A 95 24.67 -14.21 -20.19
C TYR A 95 23.58 -13.18 -19.85
N VAL A 96 23.26 -12.28 -20.78
CA VAL A 96 22.17 -11.29 -20.60
C VAL A 96 20.82 -11.99 -20.41
N VAL A 97 20.54 -13.05 -21.17
CA VAL A 97 19.29 -13.83 -21.05
C VAL A 97 19.26 -14.56 -19.71
N HIS A 98 20.38 -15.15 -19.31
CA HIS A 98 20.50 -15.79 -18.01
C HIS A 98 20.28 -14.79 -16.85
N LEU A 99 20.85 -13.58 -16.95
CA LEU A 99 20.64 -12.53 -15.97
C LEU A 99 19.16 -12.09 -15.91
N GLN A 100 18.51 -11.89 -17.06
CA GLN A 100 17.09 -11.56 -17.09
C GLN A 100 16.24 -12.64 -16.42
N GLN A 101 16.54 -13.91 -16.67
CA GLN A 101 15.84 -15.02 -16.02
C GLN A 101 16.10 -15.07 -14.51
N LYS A 102 17.35 -14.82 -14.10
CA LYS A 102 17.72 -14.77 -12.69
C LYS A 102 17.01 -13.64 -11.96
N VAL A 103 16.92 -12.46 -12.57
CA VAL A 103 16.18 -11.32 -12.02
C VAL A 103 14.71 -11.69 -11.81
N ARG A 104 14.04 -12.24 -12.84
CA ARG A 104 12.64 -12.67 -12.69
C ARG A 104 12.44 -13.70 -11.57
N LEU A 105 13.37 -14.64 -11.44
CA LEU A 105 13.31 -15.66 -10.40
C LEU A 105 13.48 -15.04 -9.00
N LEU A 106 14.45 -14.13 -8.85
CA LEU A 106 14.68 -13.44 -7.58
C LEU A 106 13.51 -12.52 -7.21
N GLU A 107 12.97 -11.78 -8.17
CA GLU A 107 11.77 -10.95 -7.98
C GLU A 107 10.57 -11.80 -7.52
N LYS A 108 10.39 -12.98 -8.12
CA LYS A 108 9.36 -13.92 -7.68
C LYS A 108 9.60 -14.40 -6.25
N GLN A 109 10.83 -14.80 -5.93
CA GLN A 109 11.17 -15.27 -4.58
C GLN A 109 10.95 -14.18 -3.52
N LEU A 110 11.31 -12.93 -3.82
CA LEU A 110 11.03 -11.80 -2.93
C LEU A 110 9.53 -11.61 -2.74
N ALA A 111 8.74 -11.64 -3.82
CA ALA A 111 7.29 -11.51 -3.73
C ALA A 111 6.63 -12.66 -2.95
N ASP A 112 7.17 -13.87 -3.03
CA ASP A 112 6.67 -15.02 -2.25
C ASP A 112 6.99 -14.84 -0.75
N LEU A 113 8.21 -14.43 -0.40
CA LEU A 113 8.61 -14.14 0.99
C LEU A 113 7.84 -12.96 1.59
N GLU A 114 7.64 -11.88 0.85
CA GLU A 114 6.84 -10.73 1.29
C GLU A 114 5.37 -11.09 1.55
N ARG A 115 4.86 -12.20 1.03
CA ARG A 115 3.52 -12.70 1.36
C ARG A 115 3.48 -13.55 2.62
N ASP A 116 4.56 -14.28 2.90
CA ASP A 116 4.66 -15.20 4.03
C ASP A 116 5.13 -14.49 5.32
N ASP A 117 5.85 -13.37 5.21
CA ASP A 117 6.36 -12.59 6.36
C ASP A 117 5.44 -11.44 6.82
N VAL A 118 4.26 -11.27 6.20
CA VAL A 118 3.25 -10.30 6.67
C VAL A 118 2.14 -11.07 7.39
N GLU A 119 2.44 -11.56 8.60
CA GLU A 119 1.41 -11.53 9.65
C GLU A 119 1.02 -10.06 9.77
N PRO A 120 -0.20 -9.67 9.38
CA PRO A 120 -0.55 -8.26 9.39
C PRO A 120 -0.46 -7.81 10.83
N ASP A 121 0.43 -6.84 11.10
CA ASP A 121 0.64 -6.30 12.44
C ASP A 121 -0.75 -6.00 13.04
N ALA A 122 -1.01 -6.52 14.24
CA ALA A 122 -2.33 -6.43 14.85
C ALA A 122 -2.80 -4.96 14.91
N GLU A 123 -1.84 -4.04 15.06
CA GLU A 123 -2.04 -2.59 15.00
C GLU A 123 -2.47 -2.09 13.61
N ASP A 124 -1.93 -2.60 12.51
CA ASP A 124 -2.30 -2.20 11.15
C ASP A 124 -3.69 -2.73 10.77
N VAL A 125 -4.03 -3.96 11.18
CA VAL A 125 -5.38 -4.51 11.03
C VAL A 125 -6.39 -3.64 11.79
N MET A 126 -6.07 -3.27 13.03
CA MET A 126 -6.94 -2.48 13.89
C MET A 126 -7.08 -1.04 13.38
N ARG A 127 -6.03 -0.45 12.83
CA ARG A 127 -6.04 0.88 12.21
C ARG A 127 -6.89 0.90 10.94
N GLY A 128 -6.82 -0.15 10.11
CA GLY A 128 -7.69 -0.31 8.95
C GLY A 128 -9.18 -0.40 9.34
N ALA A 129 -9.50 -1.15 10.39
CA ALA A 129 -10.87 -1.31 10.88
C ALA A 129 -11.44 -0.05 11.55
N ALA A 130 -10.60 0.79 12.16
CA ALA A 130 -11.00 1.93 12.98
C ALA A 130 -11.40 3.20 12.21
N THR A 131 -11.23 3.25 10.89
CA THR A 131 -11.59 4.41 10.06
C THR A 131 -13.03 4.33 9.56
N VAL A 132 -13.95 5.09 10.15
CA VAL A 132 -15.40 5.01 9.85
C VAL A 132 -15.85 6.24 9.08
N ARG A 133 -16.54 6.05 7.94
CA ARG A 133 -17.28 7.12 7.27
C ARG A 133 -18.69 7.18 7.87
N VAL A 134 -19.05 8.33 8.43
CA VAL A 134 -20.38 8.60 8.98
C VAL A 134 -21.20 9.31 7.90
N GLN A 135 -22.48 8.96 7.75
CA GLN A 135 -23.32 9.34 6.61
C GLN A 135 -23.59 10.85 6.41
N ASP A 136 -23.03 11.74 7.23
CA ASP A 136 -23.16 13.19 7.08
C ASP A 136 -21.86 13.93 6.69
N SER A 137 -20.72 13.23 6.59
CA SER A 137 -19.46 13.83 6.16
C SER A 137 -18.60 12.81 5.41
N ASP A 138 -18.10 13.14 4.21
CA ASP A 138 -17.21 12.25 3.42
C ASP A 138 -15.83 12.01 4.07
N GLU A 139 -15.61 12.57 5.25
CA GLU A 139 -14.41 12.34 6.06
C GLU A 139 -14.52 11.03 6.86
N SER A 140 -13.47 10.19 6.75
CA SER A 140 -13.30 9.06 7.64
C SER A 140 -12.84 9.54 9.02
N LYS A 141 -13.63 9.27 10.06
CA LYS A 141 -13.28 9.57 11.45
C LYS A 141 -12.67 8.33 12.10
N PHE A 142 -11.54 8.51 12.78
CA PHE A 142 -10.95 7.48 13.62
C PHE A 142 -11.62 7.52 14.99
N LEU A 143 -12.43 6.50 15.29
CA LEU A 143 -13.20 6.44 16.54
C LEU A 143 -12.44 5.74 17.68
N GLY A 144 -11.17 5.41 17.44
CA GLY A 144 -10.30 4.75 18.41
C GLY A 144 -10.22 3.23 18.21
N PRO A 145 -9.10 2.60 18.62
CA PRO A 145 -8.91 1.15 18.47
C PRO A 145 -9.97 0.34 19.23
N SER A 146 -10.32 0.76 20.45
CA SER A 146 -11.24 0.04 21.34
C SER A 146 -12.73 0.34 21.12
N SER A 147 -13.08 1.15 20.11
CA SER A 147 -14.48 1.50 19.88
C SER A 147 -15.30 0.29 19.39
N GLY A 148 -16.57 0.22 19.80
CA GLY A 148 -17.47 -0.88 19.44
C GLY A 148 -17.63 -1.07 17.93
N ILE A 149 -17.48 0.01 17.14
CA ILE A 149 -17.52 -0.04 15.68
C ILE A 149 -16.27 -0.69 15.07
N THR A 150 -15.08 -0.44 15.63
CA THR A 150 -13.84 -1.11 15.24
C THR A 150 -13.93 -2.60 15.54
N ILE A 151 -14.40 -2.96 16.75
CA ILE A 151 -14.60 -4.34 17.17
C ILE A 151 -15.59 -5.05 16.24
N THR A 152 -16.74 -4.44 15.95
CA THR A 152 -17.76 -5.03 15.08
C THR A 152 -17.23 -5.26 13.66
N ARG A 153 -16.44 -4.31 13.13
CA ARG A 153 -15.82 -4.46 11.80
C ARG A 153 -14.73 -5.51 11.76
N LEU A 154 -13.92 -5.61 12.80
CA LEU A 154 -12.91 -6.67 12.92
C LEU A 154 -13.60 -8.05 12.92
N VAL A 155 -14.66 -8.21 13.71
CA VAL A 155 -15.47 -9.43 13.72
C VAL A 155 -16.06 -9.71 12.34
N MET A 156 -16.58 -8.70 11.64
CA MET A 156 -17.10 -8.85 10.27
C MET A 156 -16.01 -9.25 9.26
N GLN A 157 -14.80 -8.70 9.39
CA GLN A 157 -13.66 -9.04 8.53
C GLN A 157 -13.17 -10.47 8.78
N LEU A 158 -13.09 -10.89 10.04
CA LEU A 158 -12.77 -12.27 10.40
C LEU A 158 -13.86 -13.23 9.91
N ALA A 159 -15.14 -12.89 10.10
CA ALA A 159 -16.24 -13.68 9.56
C ALA A 159 -16.13 -13.85 8.04
N LYS A 160 -15.71 -12.81 7.31
CA LYS A 160 -15.46 -12.88 5.85
C LYS A 160 -14.24 -13.74 5.46
N GLN A 161 -13.25 -13.89 6.34
CA GLN A 161 -12.11 -14.81 6.09
C GLN A 161 -12.51 -16.27 6.31
N PHE A 162 -13.38 -16.55 7.28
CA PHE A 162 -13.82 -17.91 7.62
C PHE A 162 -15.10 -18.36 6.87
N THR A 163 -15.73 -17.46 6.12
CA THR A 163 -16.87 -17.79 5.25
C THR A 163 -16.48 -17.52 3.80
N GLU A 164 -16.59 -18.53 2.93
CA GLU A 164 -16.32 -18.37 1.49
C GLU A 164 -17.42 -17.54 0.77
N SER A 165 -18.46 -17.15 1.50
CA SER A 165 -19.59 -16.40 0.99
C SER A 165 -19.24 -14.95 0.65
N LYS A 166 -19.60 -14.54 -0.56
CA LYS A 166 -19.32 -13.19 -1.06
C LYS A 166 -20.32 -12.15 -0.54
N SER A 167 -21.43 -12.60 0.04
CA SER A 167 -22.52 -11.74 0.51
C SER A 167 -23.10 -12.22 1.84
N ILE A 168 -23.40 -11.27 2.73
CA ILE A 168 -24.08 -11.51 4.02
C ILE A 168 -25.43 -12.24 3.82
N SER A 169 -26.08 -12.06 2.67
CA SER A 169 -27.35 -12.74 2.33
C SER A 169 -27.22 -14.25 2.16
N GLU A 170 -26.03 -14.77 1.90
CA GLU A 170 -25.79 -16.22 1.78
C GLU A 170 -25.69 -16.89 3.16
N ILE A 171 -25.30 -16.13 4.19
CA ILE A 171 -25.08 -16.61 5.56
C ILE A 171 -26.37 -16.48 6.39
N VAL A 172 -27.13 -15.40 6.17
CA VAL A 172 -28.42 -15.17 6.86
C VAL A 172 -29.56 -15.32 5.85
N PRO A 173 -30.35 -16.42 5.92
CA PRO A 173 -31.54 -16.58 5.09
C PRO A 173 -32.47 -15.37 5.22
N HIS A 174 -33.05 -14.91 4.10
CA HIS A 174 -33.91 -13.73 4.06
C HIS A 174 -35.08 -13.75 5.06
N ALA A 175 -35.64 -14.94 5.37
CA ALA A 175 -36.67 -15.10 6.39
C ALA A 175 -36.17 -14.68 7.77
N ARG A 176 -34.99 -15.16 8.18
CA ARG A 176 -34.38 -14.82 9.46
C ARG A 176 -33.97 -13.35 9.54
N ALA A 177 -33.49 -12.78 8.43
CA ALA A 177 -33.17 -11.36 8.36
C ALA A 177 -34.42 -10.48 8.57
N LYS A 178 -35.57 -10.91 8.02
CA LYS A 178 -36.85 -10.24 8.23
C LYS A 178 -37.29 -10.32 9.70
N ASP A 179 -37.24 -11.50 10.30
CA ASP A 179 -37.61 -11.69 11.71
C ASP A 179 -36.76 -10.83 12.66
N ILE A 180 -35.46 -10.74 12.40
CA ILE A 180 -34.54 -9.88 13.19
C ILE A 180 -34.95 -8.40 13.06
N LYS A 181 -35.29 -7.95 11.86
CA LYS A 181 -35.71 -6.57 11.61
C LYS A 181 -37.06 -6.27 12.28
N ASP A 182 -38.01 -7.18 12.16
CA ASP A 182 -39.34 -7.05 12.78
C ASP A 182 -39.21 -7.00 14.31
N THR A 183 -38.36 -7.85 14.89
CA THR A 183 -38.07 -7.84 16.34
C THR A 183 -37.46 -6.51 16.79
N PHE A 184 -36.45 -6.01 16.06
CA PHE A 184 -35.81 -4.74 16.38
C PHE A 184 -36.79 -3.56 16.32
N THR A 185 -37.61 -3.49 15.26
CA THR A 185 -38.62 -2.43 15.12
C THR A 185 -39.70 -2.48 16.19
N GLN A 186 -40.06 -3.67 16.67
CA GLN A 186 -41.02 -3.83 17.77
C GLN A 186 -40.41 -3.37 19.11
N GLU A 187 -39.11 -3.62 19.34
CA GLU A 187 -38.43 -3.11 20.53
C GLU A 187 -38.26 -1.59 20.50
N ASP A 188 -37.93 -1.01 19.34
CA ASP A 188 -37.85 0.44 19.14
C ASP A 188 -39.19 1.14 19.43
N GLN A 189 -40.31 0.48 19.17
CA GLN A 189 -41.65 1.01 19.48
C GLN A 189 -42.01 0.93 20.98
N ARG A 190 -41.28 0.17 21.80
CA ARG A 190 -41.57 0.10 23.24
C ARG A 190 -41.25 1.45 23.90
N PRO A 191 -42.09 1.96 24.81
CA PRO A 191 -41.86 3.26 25.45
C PRO A 191 -40.58 3.34 26.31
N THR A 192 -39.93 2.21 26.59
CA THR A 192 -38.68 2.10 27.35
C THR A 192 -37.41 2.20 26.48
N SER A 193 -37.52 2.14 25.15
CA SER A 193 -36.37 2.13 24.22
C SER A 193 -35.84 3.52 23.90
N LYS A 194 -36.63 4.57 24.21
CA LYS A 194 -36.17 5.96 24.09
C LYS A 194 -35.14 6.21 25.18
N VAL A 195 -33.87 6.09 24.81
CA VAL A 195 -32.76 6.65 25.57
C VAL A 195 -32.96 8.16 25.55
N TYR A 196 -33.67 8.68 26.54
CA TYR A 196 -33.67 10.10 26.82
C TYR A 196 -32.27 10.46 27.31
N PRO A 197 -31.62 11.50 26.76
CA PRO A 197 -30.34 11.93 27.28
C PRO A 197 -30.50 12.26 28.77
N ILE A 198 -29.53 11.87 29.59
CA ILE A 198 -29.54 12.09 31.05
C ILE A 198 -29.68 13.59 31.35
N VAL A 199 -29.28 14.45 30.42
CA VAL A 199 -29.48 15.89 30.43
C VAL A 199 -30.19 16.28 29.13
N SER A 200 -31.37 16.91 29.26
CA SER A 200 -32.05 17.54 28.13
C SER A 200 -31.43 18.91 27.86
N ASP A 201 -31.02 19.17 26.62
CA ASP A 201 -30.58 20.51 26.18
C ASP A 201 -31.77 21.48 26.02
N VAL A 202 -33.00 20.96 26.11
CA VAL A 202 -34.23 21.76 26.12
C VAL A 202 -34.60 22.05 27.57
N ALA A 203 -34.66 23.33 27.93
CA ALA A 203 -35.17 23.77 29.22
C ALA A 203 -36.65 23.38 29.36
N ALA A 204 -37.01 22.74 30.46
CA ALA A 204 -38.42 22.46 30.75
C ALA A 204 -39.16 23.80 30.92
N GLU A 205 -40.20 24.03 30.12
CA GLU A 205 -41.01 25.25 30.19
C GLU A 205 -41.80 25.34 31.50
N GLU A 206 -42.13 24.19 32.10
CA GLU A 206 -42.88 24.08 33.34
C GLU A 206 -42.27 23.01 34.26
N LEU A 207 -42.32 23.28 35.56
CA LEU A 207 -41.89 22.31 36.57
C LEU A 207 -42.94 21.18 36.67
N PRO A 208 -42.51 19.93 36.93
CA PRO A 208 -43.44 18.81 37.10
C PRO A 208 -44.43 19.07 38.24
N SER A 209 -45.64 18.52 38.11
CA SER A 209 -46.66 18.65 39.15
C SER A 209 -46.18 18.09 40.49
N ARG A 210 -46.79 18.53 41.59
CA ARG A 210 -46.40 18.12 42.94
C ARG A 210 -46.42 16.59 43.11
N ASP A 211 -47.42 15.93 42.55
CA ASP A 211 -47.57 14.47 42.65
C ASP A 211 -46.44 13.74 41.92
N VAL A 212 -46.09 14.21 40.71
CA VAL A 212 -44.98 13.66 39.93
C VAL A 212 -43.64 13.92 40.62
N THR A 213 -43.47 15.10 41.21
CA THR A 213 -42.26 15.47 41.96
C THR A 213 -42.06 14.53 43.15
N ASN A 214 -43.11 14.28 43.94
CA ASN A 214 -43.03 13.38 45.09
C ASN A 214 -42.67 11.95 44.66
N LEU A 215 -43.27 11.47 43.57
CA LEU A 215 -42.96 10.14 43.02
C LEU A 215 -41.49 10.04 42.56
N LEU A 216 -40.97 11.08 41.90
CA LEU A 216 -39.57 11.14 41.47
C LEU A 216 -38.61 11.13 42.65
N VAL A 217 -38.95 11.85 43.73
CA VAL A 217 -38.17 11.87 44.97
C VAL A 217 -38.17 10.50 45.63
N GLU A 218 -39.33 9.84 45.72
CA GLU A 218 -39.45 8.50 46.28
C GLU A 218 -38.61 7.48 45.49
N LEU A 219 -38.70 7.52 44.15
CA LEU A 219 -37.88 6.66 43.28
C LEU A 219 -36.38 6.92 43.44
N PHE A 220 -35.97 8.18 43.62
CA PHE A 220 -34.57 8.54 43.85
C PHE A 220 -34.04 7.95 45.16
N TYR A 221 -34.81 8.05 46.25
CA TYR A 221 -34.42 7.51 47.56
C TYR A 221 -34.58 5.99 47.65
N CYS A 222 -35.40 5.36 46.82
CA CYS A 222 -35.54 3.90 46.78
C CYS A 222 -34.49 3.20 45.88
N LYS A 223 -33.80 3.94 45.00
CA LYS A 223 -32.76 3.40 44.08
C LYS A 223 -31.31 3.70 44.49
N GLY A 224 -31.08 4.34 45.63
CA GLY A 224 -29.75 4.53 46.24
C GLY A 224 -29.53 3.60 47.41
#